data_AF-A0A081NLX1-F1
#
_entry.id   AF-A0A081NLX1-F1
#
_cell.length_a   1.000
_cell.length_b   1.000
_cell.length_c   1.000
_cell.angle_alpha   90.00
_cell.angle_beta   90.00
_cell.angle_gamma   90.00
#
_symmetry.space_group_name_H-M   'P 1'
#
loop_
_entity.id
_entity.type
_entity.pdbx_description
1 polymer ?
#
loop_
_entity_poly.entity_id
_entity_poly.type
_entity_poly.pdbx_seq_one_letter_code
_entity_poly.pdbx_strand_id
1 'polypeptide(L)'
;MKAASGNVTDKTSFNKIVSQHVKSFKAALNARYFVGDAALYVADTIQELNEQNQWFITRVPLNIGAAKELVQGAPSRSMEAVEGFEYYESVETLSDYAGVVQRWVLFRNKQSQKTEQKTLTRRMQKKSLKEFKELEKLSKKPFRCEADAMEAFRKWEKQSELCQAESRLIKTPLLQNQRPSR
;
A
#
# COMPACT_ATOMS: atom_id res chain seq x y z
N MET A 1 9.98 -16.70 -33.21
CA MET A 1 9.56 -16.21 -31.87
C MET A 1 8.54 -17.19 -31.30
N LYS A 2 8.76 -17.72 -30.09
CA LYS A 2 7.73 -18.49 -29.37
C LYS A 2 7.13 -17.57 -28.32
N ALA A 3 5.82 -17.33 -28.40
CA ALA A 3 5.09 -16.66 -27.34
C ALA A 3 5.08 -17.57 -26.10
N ALA A 4 5.62 -17.09 -24.98
CA ALA A 4 5.54 -17.80 -23.71
C ALA A 4 4.12 -17.64 -23.14
N SER A 5 3.39 -18.75 -23.09
CA SER A 5 2.07 -18.88 -22.50
C SER A 5 2.14 -18.58 -20.99
N GLY A 6 1.24 -17.71 -20.52
CA GLY A 6 1.23 -17.12 -19.18
C GLY A 6 0.82 -18.04 -18.03
N ASN A 7 1.39 -19.24 -17.94
CA ASN A 7 1.10 -20.17 -16.85
C ASN A 7 2.29 -21.00 -16.36
N VAL A 8 3.53 -20.53 -16.58
CA VAL A 8 4.74 -21.17 -16.04
C VAL A 8 5.45 -20.15 -15.16
N THR A 9 5.70 -20.54 -13.91
CA THR A 9 6.27 -19.73 -12.84
C THR A 9 7.41 -18.83 -13.34
N ASP A 10 7.13 -17.52 -13.36
CA ASP A 10 7.84 -16.46 -14.10
C ASP A 10 9.32 -16.31 -13.76
N LYS A 11 9.79 -16.85 -12.63
CA LYS A 11 11.14 -16.52 -12.12
C LYS A 11 12.26 -17.30 -12.80
N THR A 12 12.07 -18.59 -13.08
CA THR A 12 13.15 -19.45 -13.60
C THR A 12 13.23 -19.47 -15.12
N SER A 13 12.08 -19.29 -15.79
CA SER A 13 12.00 -19.19 -17.25
C SER A 13 12.61 -17.88 -17.74
N PHE A 14 12.40 -16.78 -17.02
CA PHE A 14 12.92 -15.47 -17.40
C PHE A 14 14.43 -15.40 -17.28
N ASN A 15 15.06 -15.98 -16.24
CA ASN A 15 16.53 -16.02 -16.12
C ASN A 15 17.20 -16.69 -17.32
N LYS A 16 16.63 -17.81 -17.81
CA LYS A 16 17.13 -18.49 -19.02
C LYS A 16 16.97 -17.64 -20.28
N ILE A 17 15.87 -16.90 -20.38
CA ILE A 17 15.62 -16.00 -21.53
C ILE A 17 16.61 -14.83 -21.47
N VAL A 18 16.80 -14.20 -20.31
CA VAL A 18 17.75 -13.10 -20.11
C VAL A 18 19.18 -13.52 -20.43
N SER A 19 19.66 -14.64 -19.89
CA SER A 19 21.05 -15.06 -20.11
C SER A 19 21.36 -15.37 -21.59
N GLN A 20 20.39 -15.89 -22.34
CA GLN A 20 20.52 -16.14 -23.78
C GLN A 20 20.32 -14.88 -24.63
N HIS A 21 19.40 -14.00 -24.25
CA HIS A 21 19.11 -12.78 -25.00
C HIS A 21 20.13 -11.66 -24.76
N VAL A 22 20.70 -11.50 -23.56
CA VAL A 22 21.64 -10.41 -23.28
C VAL A 22 22.90 -10.52 -24.13
N LYS A 23 23.44 -11.75 -24.31
CA LYS A 23 24.60 -11.99 -25.18
C LYS A 23 24.33 -11.63 -26.64
N SER A 24 23.14 -11.97 -27.14
CA SER A 24 22.73 -11.70 -28.52
C SER A 24 22.30 -10.23 -28.74
N PHE A 25 21.71 -9.58 -27.74
CA PHE A 25 21.36 -8.16 -27.77
C PHE A 25 22.58 -7.24 -27.66
N LYS A 26 23.58 -7.57 -26.83
CA LYS A 26 24.85 -6.82 -26.75
C LYS A 26 25.53 -6.74 -28.11
N ALA A 27 25.56 -7.85 -28.85
CA ALA A 27 26.20 -7.93 -30.16
C ALA A 27 25.44 -7.15 -31.24
N ALA A 28 24.12 -7.00 -31.11
CA ALA A 28 23.28 -6.42 -32.16
C ALA A 28 22.99 -4.92 -32.01
N LEU A 29 22.98 -4.36 -30.78
CA LEU A 29 22.31 -3.07 -30.54
C LEU A 29 23.08 -2.05 -29.70
N ASN A 30 24.31 -2.33 -29.22
CA ASN A 30 25.05 -1.40 -28.35
C ASN A 30 24.19 -0.90 -27.14
N ALA A 31 23.23 -1.72 -26.70
CA ALA A 31 22.24 -1.33 -25.70
C ALA A 31 22.91 -1.17 -24.33
N ARG A 32 23.14 0.08 -23.93
CA ARG A 32 23.89 0.39 -22.71
C ARG A 32 23.16 -0.01 -21.44
N TYR A 33 21.83 -0.02 -21.43
CA TYR A 33 21.01 -0.32 -20.26
C TYR A 33 19.89 -1.32 -20.59
N PHE A 34 19.69 -2.30 -19.70
CA PHE A 34 18.52 -3.16 -19.71
C PHE A 34 17.43 -2.56 -18.82
N VAL A 35 16.26 -2.28 -19.38
CA VAL A 35 15.13 -1.72 -18.63
C VAL A 35 14.06 -2.79 -18.49
N GLY A 36 13.54 -2.99 -17.29
CA GLY A 36 12.30 -3.71 -17.14
C GLY A 36 11.67 -3.58 -15.76
N ASP A 37 10.73 -4.48 -15.50
CA ASP A 37 9.86 -4.36 -14.34
C ASP A 37 10.52 -4.84 -13.04
N ALA A 38 9.73 -4.87 -11.96
CA ALA A 38 10.22 -5.29 -10.65
C ALA A 38 10.56 -6.78 -10.57
N ALA A 39 10.02 -7.62 -11.48
CA ALA A 39 10.28 -9.06 -11.47
C ALA A 39 11.73 -9.38 -11.88
N LEU A 40 12.38 -8.48 -12.61
CA LEU A 40 13.81 -8.56 -12.93
C LEU A 40 14.73 -8.34 -11.73
N TYR A 41 14.25 -7.70 -10.67
CA TYR A 41 15.07 -7.36 -9.51
C TYR A 41 15.12 -8.54 -8.52
N VAL A 42 15.79 -9.61 -8.95
CA VAL A 42 16.08 -10.80 -8.15
C VAL A 42 17.59 -11.03 -8.08
N ALA A 43 18.05 -11.66 -7.00
CA ALA A 43 19.47 -11.79 -6.69
C ALA A 43 20.29 -12.40 -7.84
N ASP A 44 19.85 -13.55 -8.37
CA ASP A 44 20.54 -14.26 -9.46
C ASP A 44 20.71 -13.37 -10.70
N THR A 45 19.64 -12.71 -11.13
CA THR A 45 19.66 -11.82 -12.31
C THR A 45 20.61 -10.65 -12.12
N ILE A 46 20.63 -10.06 -10.92
CA ILE A 46 21.52 -8.93 -10.61
C ILE A 46 22.99 -9.38 -10.66
N GLN A 47 23.30 -10.57 -10.14
CA GLN A 47 24.63 -11.15 -10.19
C GLN A 47 25.06 -11.45 -11.63
N GLU A 48 24.21 -12.09 -12.42
CA GLU A 48 24.47 -12.38 -13.84
C GLU A 48 24.73 -11.10 -14.65
N LEU A 49 23.93 -10.05 -14.42
CA LEU A 49 24.11 -8.76 -15.09
C LEU A 49 25.43 -8.09 -14.68
N ASN A 50 25.81 -8.20 -13.41
CA ASN A 50 27.08 -7.67 -12.90
C ASN A 50 28.29 -8.41 -13.50
N GLU A 51 28.27 -9.75 -13.53
CA GLU A 51 29.32 -10.56 -14.17
C GLU A 51 29.49 -10.22 -15.66
N GLN A 52 28.38 -9.90 -16.33
CA GLN A 52 28.38 -9.52 -17.73
C GLN A 52 28.75 -8.04 -17.95
N ASN A 53 29.02 -7.24 -16.91
CA ASN A 53 29.18 -5.79 -16.99
C ASN A 53 28.03 -5.15 -17.79
N GLN A 54 26.79 -5.53 -17.49
CA GLN A 54 25.58 -5.02 -18.12
C GLN A 54 24.85 -4.10 -17.15
N TRP A 55 24.67 -2.84 -17.54
CA TRP A 55 23.87 -1.91 -16.74
C TRP A 55 22.39 -2.20 -16.90
N PHE A 56 21.60 -1.91 -15.84
CA PHE A 56 20.16 -2.10 -15.84
C PHE A 56 19.43 -1.02 -15.04
N ILE A 57 18.14 -0.87 -15.32
CA ILE A 57 17.19 0.00 -14.62
C ILE A 57 15.91 -0.80 -14.37
N THR A 58 15.52 -0.93 -13.12
CA THR A 58 14.28 -1.63 -12.73
C THR A 58 13.68 -0.97 -11.50
N ARG A 59 12.42 -1.28 -11.21
CA ARG A 59 11.83 -0.92 -9.91
C ARG A 59 12.31 -1.89 -8.84
N VAL A 60 12.71 -1.36 -7.69
CA VAL A 60 13.05 -2.18 -6.52
C VAL A 60 11.75 -2.69 -5.86
N PRO A 61 11.58 -4.02 -5.69
CA PRO A 61 10.43 -4.60 -5.00
C PRO A 61 10.37 -4.23 -3.51
N LEU A 62 9.18 -3.89 -3.00
CA LEU A 62 8.96 -3.56 -1.57
C LEU A 62 8.90 -4.79 -0.65
N ASN A 63 9.10 -6.01 -1.17
CA ASN A 63 9.30 -7.19 -0.35
C ASN A 63 10.74 -7.31 0.16
N ILE A 64 11.67 -6.50 -0.35
CA ILE A 64 13.04 -6.37 0.18
C ILE A 64 12.98 -5.49 1.43
N GLY A 65 13.49 -6.00 2.56
CA GLY A 65 13.45 -5.31 3.86
C GLY A 65 14.03 -3.90 3.81
N ALA A 66 15.25 -3.75 3.29
CA ALA A 66 15.91 -2.45 3.15
C ALA A 66 15.12 -1.47 2.26
N ALA A 67 14.47 -1.96 1.19
CA ALA A 67 13.64 -1.12 0.32
C ALA A 67 12.38 -0.64 1.06
N LYS A 68 11.76 -1.52 1.84
CA LYS A 68 10.61 -1.18 2.68
C LYS A 68 10.97 -0.15 3.75
N GLU A 69 12.09 -0.32 4.43
CA GLU A 69 12.62 0.62 5.42
C GLU A 69 12.92 1.99 4.79
N LEU A 70 13.53 2.00 3.59
CA LEU A 70 13.81 3.22 2.83
C LEU A 70 12.53 4.02 2.56
N VAL A 71 11.46 3.34 2.13
CA VAL A 71 10.17 3.98 1.86
C VAL A 71 9.47 4.44 3.14
N GLN A 72 9.51 3.65 4.22
CA GLN A 72 8.94 4.05 5.50
C GLN A 72 9.66 5.25 6.13
N GLY A 73 10.97 5.36 5.93
CA GLY A 73 11.77 6.51 6.36
C GLY A 73 11.69 7.74 5.44
N ALA A 74 11.00 7.64 4.29
CA ALA A 74 10.89 8.72 3.31
C ALA A 74 10.35 10.05 3.89
N PRO A 75 9.34 10.08 4.79
CA PRO A 75 8.80 11.33 5.34
C PRO A 75 9.86 12.17 6.07
N SER A 76 10.81 11.50 6.74
CA SER A 76 11.90 12.12 7.50
C SER A 76 13.16 12.40 6.69
N ARG A 77 13.25 11.94 5.43
CA ARG A 77 14.42 12.16 4.58
C ARG A 77 14.32 13.49 3.82
N SER A 78 15.42 14.23 3.85
CA SER A 78 15.65 15.33 2.91
C SER A 78 15.82 14.76 1.50
N MET A 79 15.14 15.35 0.53
CA MET A 79 15.20 14.95 -0.89
C MET A 79 15.38 16.20 -1.73
N GLU A 80 16.07 16.07 -2.85
CA GLU A 80 16.38 17.19 -3.75
C GLU A 80 15.38 17.23 -4.90
N ALA A 81 15.07 18.43 -5.39
CA ALA A 81 14.20 18.58 -6.56
C ALA A 81 14.83 17.91 -7.78
N VAL A 82 14.01 17.23 -8.58
CA VAL A 82 14.47 16.64 -9.84
C VAL A 82 14.39 17.70 -10.93
N GLU A 83 15.53 18.03 -11.53
CA GLU A 83 15.61 19.00 -12.62
C GLU A 83 14.69 18.61 -13.79
N GLY A 84 13.89 19.57 -14.27
CA GLY A 84 12.90 19.34 -15.33
C GLY A 84 11.59 18.70 -14.87
N PHE A 85 11.42 18.39 -13.58
CA PHE A 85 10.20 17.76 -13.04
C PHE A 85 9.68 18.49 -11.79
N GLU A 86 8.80 19.48 -12.00
CA GLU A 86 8.30 20.42 -10.97
C GLU A 86 7.78 19.79 -9.67
N TYR A 87 7.19 18.59 -9.73
CA TYR A 87 6.57 17.94 -8.58
C TYR A 87 7.37 16.77 -8.00
N TYR A 88 8.55 16.49 -8.55
CA TYR A 88 9.35 15.35 -8.14
C TYR A 88 10.55 15.78 -7.32
N GLU A 89 10.78 15.04 -6.26
CA GLU A 89 12.02 15.05 -5.52
C GLU A 89 12.62 13.66 -5.50
N SER A 90 13.95 13.58 -5.37
CA SER A 90 14.67 12.32 -5.29
C SER A 90 15.76 12.32 -4.23
N VAL A 91 16.13 11.14 -3.77
CA VAL A 91 17.36 10.92 -3.01
C VAL A 91 17.98 9.61 -3.46
N GLU A 92 19.29 9.64 -3.68
CA GLU A 92 20.05 8.45 -4.00
C GLU A 92 20.52 7.75 -2.73
N THR A 93 20.57 6.42 -2.77
CA THR A 93 21.15 5.62 -1.70
C THR A 93 21.83 4.40 -2.29
N LEU A 94 22.93 3.98 -1.68
CA LEU A 94 23.62 2.76 -2.07
C LEU A 94 22.93 1.56 -1.43
N SER A 95 22.85 0.48 -2.19
CA SER A 95 22.37 -0.83 -1.76
C SER A 95 23.45 -1.85 -2.09
N ASP A 96 23.52 -2.91 -1.29
CA ASP A 96 24.39 -4.07 -1.46
C ASP A 96 23.58 -5.37 -1.66
N TYR A 97 22.30 -5.24 -2.03
CA TYR A 97 21.41 -6.38 -2.27
C TYR A 97 22.06 -7.42 -3.19
N ALA A 98 21.96 -8.71 -2.85
CA ALA A 98 22.62 -9.80 -3.58
C ALA A 98 24.16 -9.70 -3.69
N GLY A 99 24.82 -8.92 -2.82
CA GLY A 99 26.28 -8.78 -2.79
C GLY A 99 26.84 -7.91 -3.92
N VAL A 100 25.98 -7.19 -4.65
CA VAL A 100 26.37 -6.29 -5.73
C VAL A 100 26.05 -4.87 -5.29
N VAL A 101 26.94 -3.91 -5.54
CA VAL A 101 26.65 -2.50 -5.23
C VAL A 101 25.67 -1.96 -6.27
N GLN A 102 24.49 -1.50 -5.83
CA GLN A 102 23.52 -0.81 -6.67
C GLN A 102 23.26 0.61 -6.17
N ARG A 103 22.92 1.47 -7.13
CA ARG A 103 22.35 2.79 -6.84
C ARG A 103 20.82 2.68 -6.83
N TRP A 104 20.22 2.91 -5.68
CA TRP A 104 18.78 3.09 -5.54
C TRP A 104 18.43 4.57 -5.58
N VAL A 105 17.32 4.89 -6.23
CA VAL A 105 16.78 6.25 -6.26
C VAL A 105 15.36 6.20 -5.74
N LEU A 106 15.11 6.87 -4.62
CA LEU A 106 13.77 7.05 -4.08
C LEU A 106 13.19 8.31 -4.73
N PHE A 107 11.99 8.21 -5.30
CA PHE A 107 11.26 9.35 -5.84
C PHE A 107 10.04 9.68 -4.98
N ARG A 108 9.76 10.97 -4.81
CA ARG A 108 8.57 11.49 -4.11
C ARG A 108 7.86 12.49 -5.00
N ASN A 109 6.57 12.25 -5.25
CA ASN A 109 5.71 13.19 -5.98
C ASN A 109 4.85 14.00 -5.00
N LYS A 110 5.14 15.30 -4.85
CA LYS A 110 4.44 16.20 -3.92
C LYS A 110 2.95 16.37 -4.24
N GLN A 111 2.58 16.35 -5.52
CA GLN A 111 1.21 16.57 -5.95
C GLN A 111 0.35 15.35 -5.66
N SER A 112 0.86 14.15 -5.98
CA SER A 112 0.20 12.88 -5.70
C SER A 112 0.01 12.68 -4.19
N GLN A 113 1.00 13.04 -3.38
CA GLN A 113 0.89 12.99 -1.92
C GLN A 113 -0.27 13.86 -1.40
N LYS A 114 -0.41 15.09 -1.91
CA LYS A 114 -1.50 16.01 -1.51
C LYS A 114 -2.88 15.46 -1.89
N THR A 115 -3.02 14.91 -3.10
CA THR A 115 -4.31 14.37 -3.56
C THR A 115 -4.69 13.08 -2.84
N GLU A 116 -3.71 12.20 -2.59
CA GLU A 116 -3.89 10.98 -1.81
C GLU A 116 -4.29 11.32 -0.37
N GLN A 117 -3.59 12.26 0.28
CA GLN A 117 -3.93 12.69 1.63
C GLN A 117 -5.36 13.25 1.72
N LYS A 118 -5.76 14.12 0.76
CA LYS A 118 -7.13 14.64 0.70
C LYS A 118 -8.16 13.50 0.55
N THR A 119 -7.85 12.52 -0.28
CA THR A 119 -8.74 11.37 -0.53
C THR A 119 -8.85 10.49 0.70
N LEU A 120 -7.74 10.21 1.37
CA LEU A 120 -7.67 9.46 2.63
C LEU A 120 -8.51 10.15 3.71
N THR A 121 -8.24 11.43 3.97
CA THR A 121 -8.96 12.22 4.99
C THR A 121 -10.46 12.21 4.71
N ARG A 122 -10.87 12.43 3.45
CA ARG A 122 -12.29 12.40 3.07
C ARG A 122 -12.92 11.03 3.29
N ARG A 123 -12.20 9.93 3.01
CA ARG A 123 -12.69 8.56 3.27
C ARG A 123 -12.84 8.30 4.77
N MET A 124 -11.86 8.69 5.58
CA MET A 124 -11.91 8.55 7.05
C MET A 124 -13.07 9.35 7.64
N GLN A 125 -13.24 10.61 7.24
CA GLN A 125 -14.36 11.45 7.68
C GLN A 125 -15.72 10.83 7.34
N LYS A 126 -15.90 10.36 6.10
CA LYS A 126 -17.15 9.70 5.68
C LYS A 126 -17.43 8.45 6.51
N LYS A 127 -16.41 7.63 6.78
CA LYS A 127 -16.55 6.41 7.57
C LYS A 127 -16.88 6.74 9.03
N SER A 128 -16.16 7.67 9.66
CA SER A 128 -16.45 8.13 11.02
C SER A 128 -17.86 8.71 11.16
N LEU A 129 -18.31 9.54 10.21
CA LEU A 129 -19.69 10.05 10.17
C LEU A 129 -20.74 8.94 10.04
N LYS A 130 -20.42 7.87 9.30
CA LYS A 130 -21.31 6.71 9.16
C LYS A 130 -21.40 5.95 10.48
N GLU A 131 -20.27 5.64 11.10
CA GLU A 131 -20.20 4.96 12.40
C GLU A 131 -20.93 5.77 13.49
N PHE A 132 -20.74 7.09 13.51
CA PHE A 132 -21.46 8.00 14.40
C PHE A 132 -22.97 7.95 14.19
N LYS A 133 -23.45 8.01 12.94
CA LYS A 133 -24.88 7.92 12.64
C LYS A 133 -25.48 6.56 13.02
N GLU A 134 -24.71 5.48 12.93
CA GLU A 134 -25.12 4.15 13.40
C GLU A 134 -25.24 4.12 14.92
N LEU A 135 -24.29 4.72 15.65
CA LEU A 135 -24.37 4.87 17.10
C LEU A 135 -25.55 5.75 17.52
N GLU A 136 -25.80 6.86 16.82
CA GLU A 136 -26.92 7.75 17.10
C GLU A 136 -28.27 7.04 16.89
N LYS A 137 -28.37 6.17 15.89
CA LYS A 137 -29.55 5.32 15.70
C LYS A 137 -29.68 4.30 16.82
N LEU A 138 -28.57 3.72 17.27
CA LEU A 138 -28.55 2.75 18.35
C LEU A 138 -28.98 3.38 19.69
N SER A 139 -28.52 4.60 19.99
CA SER A 139 -28.88 5.31 21.23
C SER A 139 -30.36 5.70 21.31
N LYS A 140 -31.00 5.90 20.15
CA LYS A 140 -32.45 6.18 20.05
C LYS A 140 -33.32 4.93 20.03
N LYS A 141 -32.73 3.74 19.89
CA LYS A 141 -33.49 2.49 19.80
C LYS A 141 -34.00 2.08 21.19
N PRO A 142 -35.31 1.81 21.37
CA PRO A 142 -35.81 1.25 22.61
C PRO A 142 -35.41 -0.23 22.74
N PHE A 143 -35.03 -0.63 23.95
CA PHE A 143 -34.70 -2.01 24.30
C PHE A 143 -35.60 -2.49 25.43
N ARG A 144 -35.85 -3.80 25.49
CA ARG A 144 -36.71 -4.42 26.51
C ARG A 144 -36.01 -4.52 27.86
N CYS A 145 -34.69 -4.73 27.84
CA CYS A 145 -33.86 -4.78 29.03
C CYS A 145 -32.48 -4.14 28.80
N GLU A 146 -31.78 -3.92 29.90
CA GLU A 146 -30.43 -3.37 29.93
C GLU A 146 -29.40 -4.26 29.22
N ALA A 147 -29.52 -5.58 29.38
CA ALA A 147 -28.62 -6.54 28.77
C ALA A 147 -28.66 -6.47 27.22
N ASP A 148 -29.86 -6.38 26.63
CA ASP A 148 -30.04 -6.26 25.19
C ASP A 148 -29.41 -4.98 24.62
N ALA A 149 -29.54 -3.86 25.36
CA ALA A 149 -28.97 -2.59 24.96
C ALA A 149 -27.42 -2.63 24.96
N MET A 150 -26.85 -3.21 26.02
CA MET A 150 -25.40 -3.37 26.16
C MET A 150 -24.81 -4.34 25.14
N GLU A 151 -25.50 -5.44 24.82
CA GLU A 151 -25.06 -6.36 23.77
C GLU A 151 -25.05 -5.68 22.40
N ALA A 152 -26.10 -4.93 22.07
CA ALA A 152 -26.17 -4.20 20.81
C ALA A 152 -25.07 -3.12 20.71
N PHE A 153 -24.75 -2.44 21.82
CA PHE A 153 -23.63 -1.51 21.91
C PHE A 153 -22.28 -2.20 21.67
N ARG A 154 -22.00 -3.30 22.35
CA ARG A 154 -20.77 -4.09 22.16
C ARG A 154 -20.62 -4.60 20.73
N LYS A 155 -21.72 -4.95 20.08
CA LYS A 155 -21.70 -5.37 18.67
C LYS A 155 -21.30 -4.22 17.75
N TRP A 156 -21.85 -3.03 17.97
CA TRP A 156 -21.45 -1.83 17.24
C TRP A 156 -19.98 -1.48 17.51
N GLU A 157 -19.54 -1.53 18.76
CA GLU A 157 -18.15 -1.23 19.16
C GLU A 157 -17.15 -2.15 18.48
N LYS A 158 -17.44 -3.46 18.37
CA LYS A 158 -16.61 -4.42 17.62
C LYS A 158 -16.56 -4.16 16.11
N GLN A 159 -17.58 -3.52 15.56
CA GLN A 159 -17.68 -3.22 14.13
C GLN A 159 -17.12 -1.83 13.78
N SER A 160 -17.02 -0.93 14.77
CA SER A 160 -16.47 0.40 14.61
C SER A 160 -14.96 0.29 14.49
N GLU A 161 -14.40 0.86 13.41
CA GLU A 161 -12.96 0.85 13.17
C GLU A 161 -12.32 2.20 13.50
N LEU A 162 -13.10 3.29 13.49
CA LEU A 162 -12.58 4.65 13.65
C LEU A 162 -13.14 5.37 14.89
N CYS A 163 -14.34 5.04 15.33
CA CYS A 163 -14.97 5.67 16.47
C CYS A 163 -14.78 4.84 17.76
N GLN A 164 -14.62 5.56 18.87
CA GLN A 164 -14.71 5.01 20.22
C GLN A 164 -15.83 5.75 20.93
N ALA A 165 -16.60 5.03 21.76
CA ALA A 165 -17.71 5.63 22.49
C ALA A 165 -17.81 5.01 23.88
N GLU A 166 -18.32 5.80 24.83
CA GLU A 166 -18.68 5.32 26.16
C GLU A 166 -20.19 5.06 26.21
N SER A 167 -20.58 3.99 26.90
CA SER A 167 -22.00 3.66 27.07
C SER A 167 -22.54 4.27 28.37
N ARG A 168 -23.70 4.93 28.27
CA ARG A 168 -24.49 5.38 29.42
C ARG A 168 -25.94 4.97 29.22
N LEU A 169 -26.48 4.22 30.18
CA LEU A 169 -27.85 3.75 30.13
C LEU A 169 -28.82 4.83 30.62
N ILE A 170 -29.84 5.10 29.82
CA ILE A 170 -30.92 6.02 30.17
C ILE A 170 -32.20 5.19 30.33
N LYS A 171 -32.69 5.09 31.56
CA LYS A 171 -33.93 4.35 31.88
C LYS A 171 -35.12 5.32 31.84
N THR A 172 -35.69 5.51 30.66
CA THR A 172 -36.94 6.29 30.52
C THR A 172 -38.13 5.31 30.47
N PRO A 173 -39.12 5.43 31.36
CA PRO A 173 -40.30 4.57 31.32
C PRO A 173 -41.08 4.82 30.02
N LEU A 174 -41.24 3.78 29.21
CA LEU A 174 -42.18 3.81 28.09
C LEU A 174 -43.60 3.76 28.68
N LEU A 175 -44.33 4.87 28.63
CA LEU A 175 -45.75 4.91 28.95
C LEU A 175 -46.45 3.83 28.10
N GLN A 176 -46.89 2.75 28.74
CA GLN A 176 -47.81 1.81 28.13
C GLN A 176 -49.08 2.60 27.81
N ASN A 177 -49.33 2.85 26.53
CA ASN A 177 -50.59 3.42 26.07
C ASN A 177 -51.73 2.61 26.70
N GLN A 178 -52.45 3.26 27.62
CA GLN A 178 -53.67 2.73 28.20
C GLN A 178 -54.63 2.45 27.05
N ARG A 179 -54.96 1.16 26.82
CA ARG A 179 -56.08 0.81 25.95
C ARG A 179 -57.35 1.34 26.61
N PRO A 180 -58.22 2.07 25.89
CA PRO A 180 -59.50 2.47 26.46
C PRO A 180 -60.32 1.19 26.71
N SER A 181 -60.72 0.99 27.95
CA SER A 181 -61.66 -0.03 28.39
C SER A 181 -62.99 0.16 27.63
N ARG A 182 -63.43 -0.89 26.93
CA ARG A 182 -64.81 -1.04 26.45
C ARG A 182 -65.75 -1.31 27.60
#